data_AF-A0AAC9T1H2-F1
#
_entry.id   AF-A0AAC9T1H2-F1
#
_cell.length_a   1.000
_cell.length_b   1.000
_cell.length_c   1.000
_cell.angle_alpha   90.00
_cell.angle_beta   90.00
_cell.angle_gamma   90.00
#
_symmetry.space_group_name_H-M   'P 1'
#
loop_
_entity.id
_entity.type
_entity.pdbx_description
1 polymer ?
#
loop_
_entity_poly.entity_id
_entity_poly.type
_entity_poly.pdbx_seq_one_letter_code
_entity_poly.pdbx_strand_id
1 'polypeptide(L)'
;MGKWSGDTWLGWALVLFCLSLASTFIAGVAGFNFDPDDYPSSYYAARVPGLVGVMVVSLVIPALAAAASVLSARAEPREARRTTTATVILVLALSSVWLCLVLGIDSVQQAIEFSEHAPM
;
A
#
# COMPACT_ATOMS: atom_id res chain seq x y z
N MET A 1 19.20 -23.32 3.96
CA MET A 1 18.17 -22.44 3.39
C MET A 1 18.07 -22.74 1.90
N GLY A 2 16.97 -23.35 1.45
CA GLY A 2 16.80 -23.73 0.04
C GLY A 2 16.85 -22.51 -0.86
N LYS A 3 17.64 -22.57 -1.93
CA LYS A 3 17.76 -21.49 -2.93
C LYS A 3 16.46 -21.45 -3.72
N TRP A 4 15.61 -20.47 -3.43
CA TRP A 4 14.39 -20.25 -4.22
C TRP A 4 14.78 -19.79 -5.63
N SER A 5 14.12 -20.34 -6.65
CA SER A 5 14.38 -19.99 -8.04
C SER A 5 13.93 -18.55 -8.33
N GLY A 6 14.54 -17.91 -9.33
CA GLY A 6 14.16 -16.55 -9.75
C GLY A 6 12.69 -16.44 -10.19
N ASP A 7 12.13 -17.53 -10.73
CA ASP A 7 10.72 -17.65 -11.13
C ASP A 7 9.78 -17.72 -9.93
N THR A 8 10.19 -18.39 -8.84
CA THR A 8 9.42 -18.42 -7.60
C THR A 8 9.29 -17.00 -7.03
N TRP A 9 10.38 -16.22 -7.01
CA TRP A 9 10.36 -14.82 -6.58
C TRP A 9 9.52 -13.93 -7.49
N LEU A 10 9.55 -14.16 -8.81
CA LEU A 10 8.72 -13.42 -9.77
C LEU A 10 7.22 -13.69 -9.54
N GLY A 11 6.86 -14.96 -9.30
CA GLY A 11 5.49 -15.35 -8.97
C GLY A 11 4.98 -14.66 -7.70
N TRP A 12 5.80 -14.64 -6.64
CA TRP A 12 5.48 -13.92 -5.41
C TRP A 12 5.35 -12.41 -5.62
N ALA A 13 6.25 -11.81 -6.40
CA ALA A 13 6.18 -10.39 -6.71
C ALA A 13 4.85 -10.04 -7.42
N LEU A 14 4.37 -10.91 -8.31
CA LEU A 14 3.12 -10.71 -9.04
C LEU A 14 1.88 -10.88 -8.14
N VAL A 15 1.86 -11.92 -7.30
CA VAL A 15 0.79 -12.14 -6.31
C VAL A 15 0.71 -10.97 -5.31
N LEU A 16 1.86 -10.55 -4.77
CA LEU A 16 1.94 -9.41 -3.85
C LEU A 16 1.53 -8.11 -4.54
N PHE A 17 1.85 -7.93 -5.83
CA PHE A 17 1.39 -6.79 -6.60
C PHE A 17 -0.13 -6.77 -6.75
N CYS A 18 -0.75 -7.89 -7.15
CA CYS A 18 -2.22 -7.98 -7.21
C CYS A 18 -2.87 -7.70 -5.85
N LEU A 19 -2.29 -8.23 -4.78
CA LEU A 19 -2.77 -7.97 -3.41
C LEU A 19 -2.61 -6.49 -3.05
N SER A 20 -1.54 -5.83 -3.50
CA SER A 20 -1.32 -4.40 -3.26
C SER A 20 -2.38 -3.52 -3.91
N LEU A 21 -2.89 -3.90 -5.09
CA LEU A 21 -4.00 -3.19 -5.73
C LEU A 21 -5.27 -3.27 -4.88
N ALA A 22 -5.58 -4.46 -4.35
CA ALA A 22 -6.72 -4.65 -3.47
C ALA A 22 -6.57 -3.87 -2.14
N SER A 23 -5.37 -3.86 -1.54
CA SER A 23 -5.13 -3.09 -0.32
C SER A 23 -5.20 -1.58 -0.55
N THR A 24 -4.66 -1.11 -1.68
CA THR A 24 -4.74 0.32 -2.07
C THR A 24 -6.20 0.76 -2.23
N PHE A 25 -7.04 -0.08 -2.84
CA PHE A 25 -8.48 0.19 -2.94
C PHE A 25 -9.15 0.27 -1.57
N ILE A 26 -8.84 -0.64 -0.65
CA ILE A 26 -9.37 -0.61 0.73
C ILE A 26 -8.92 0.65 1.46
N ALA A 27 -7.66 1.07 1.32
CA ALA A 27 -7.17 2.32 1.91
C ALA A 27 -7.92 3.54 1.37
N GLY A 28 -8.16 3.60 0.07
CA GLY A 28 -8.94 4.67 -0.56
C GLY A 28 -10.37 4.74 -0.05
N VAL A 29 -11.05 3.60 0.07
CA VAL A 29 -12.42 3.54 0.62
C VAL A 29 -12.45 3.87 2.10
N ALA A 30 -11.47 3.39 2.87
CA ALA A 30 -11.39 3.65 4.30
C ALA A 30 -11.17 5.14 4.62
N GLY A 31 -10.44 5.86 3.76
CA GLY A 31 -10.19 7.30 3.88
C GLY A 31 -11.32 8.19 3.37
N PHE A 32 -12.27 7.66 2.61
CA PHE A 32 -13.38 8.44 2.06
C PHE A 32 -14.37 8.82 3.18
N ASN A 33 -14.44 10.10 3.53
CA ASN A 33 -15.49 10.68 4.38
C ASN A 33 -16.35 11.61 3.54
N PHE A 34 -17.66 11.34 3.48
CA PHE A 34 -18.58 12.03 2.58
C PHE A 34 -19.07 13.38 3.10
N ASP A 35 -19.12 13.59 4.43
CA ASP A 35 -19.47 14.89 5.04
C ASP A 35 -18.94 14.94 6.50
N PRO A 36 -18.28 16.02 6.95
CA PRO A 36 -17.93 16.23 8.36
C PRO A 36 -19.13 16.43 9.30
N ASP A 37 -20.31 16.80 8.79
CA ASP A 37 -21.51 17.00 9.60
C ASP A 37 -22.28 15.69 9.88
N ASP A 38 -21.90 14.58 9.23
CA ASP A 38 -22.57 13.28 9.38
C ASP A 38 -22.29 12.61 10.74
N TYR A 39 -21.18 12.96 11.41
CA TYR A 39 -20.74 12.33 12.64
C TYR A 39 -20.18 13.34 13.65
N PRO A 40 -20.31 13.08 14.97
CA PRO A 40 -19.72 13.94 15.99
C PRO A 40 -18.19 13.86 15.98
N SER A 41 -17.52 14.92 16.41
CA SER A 41 -16.04 15.00 16.49
C SER A 41 -15.37 13.78 17.17
N SER A 42 -16.01 13.22 18.21
CA SER A 42 -15.55 12.01 18.92
C SER A 42 -15.44 10.76 18.04
N TYR A 43 -16.29 10.64 17.00
CA TYR A 43 -16.25 9.55 16.04
C TYR A 43 -14.98 9.61 15.19
N TYR A 44 -14.63 10.79 14.68
CA TYR A 44 -13.42 10.99 13.87
C TYR A 44 -12.15 10.75 14.70
N ALA A 45 -12.10 11.23 15.94
CA ALA A 45 -10.98 10.99 16.86
C ALA A 45 -10.73 9.50 17.12
N ALA A 46 -11.80 8.72 17.31
CA ALA A 46 -11.70 7.26 17.50
C ALA A 46 -11.27 6.51 16.23
N ARG A 47 -11.49 7.09 15.05
CA ARG A 47 -11.20 6.46 13.75
C ARG A 47 -9.73 6.64 13.31
N VAL A 48 -9.05 7.69 13.77
CA VAL A 48 -7.62 7.96 13.49
C VAL A 48 -6.71 6.72 13.65
N PRO A 49 -6.71 5.99 14.78
CA PRO A 49 -5.85 4.80 14.93
C PRO A 49 -6.17 3.69 13.92
N GLY A 50 -7.45 3.53 13.54
CA GLY A 50 -7.87 2.59 12.51
C GLY A 50 -7.34 2.96 11.12
N LEU A 51 -7.41 4.25 10.76
CA LEU A 51 -6.87 4.77 9.49
C LEU A 51 -5.35 4.60 9.41
N VAL A 52 -4.63 4.86 10.52
CA VAL A 52 -3.19 4.59 10.60
C VAL A 52 -2.89 3.09 10.40
N GLY A 53 -3.68 2.20 11.00
CA GLY A 53 -3.55 0.75 10.80
C GLY A 53 -3.74 0.34 9.33
N VAL A 54 -4.79 0.85 8.67
CA VAL A 54 -5.06 0.58 7.25
C VAL A 54 -3.93 1.13 6.37
N MET A 55 -3.43 2.33 6.66
CA MET A 55 -2.27 2.90 5.95
C MET A 55 -1.05 2.00 6.05
N VAL A 56 -0.69 1.54 7.26
CA VAL A 56 0.48 0.67 7.47
C VAL A 56 0.35 -0.64 6.70
N VAL A 57 -0.79 -1.33 6.80
CA VAL A 57 -1.01 -2.59 6.08
C VAL A 57 -0.94 -2.38 4.56
N SER A 58 -1.51 -1.29 4.08
CA SER A 58 -1.55 -0.95 2.65
C SER A 58 -0.21 -0.49 2.10
N LEU A 59 0.74 -0.09 2.96
CA LEU A 59 2.13 0.20 2.59
C LEU A 59 3.01 -1.05 2.59
N VAL A 60 2.82 -1.95 3.56
CA VAL A 60 3.67 -3.15 3.73
C VAL A 60 3.55 -4.08 2.52
N ILE A 61 2.35 -4.30 2.00
CA ILE A 61 2.12 -5.22 0.88
C ILE A 61 2.87 -4.81 -0.40
N PRO A 62 2.73 -3.57 -0.92
CA PRO A 62 3.50 -3.13 -2.09
C PRO A 62 5.01 -3.02 -1.79
N ALA A 63 5.41 -2.68 -0.56
CA ALA A 63 6.83 -2.70 -0.19
C ALA A 63 7.43 -4.12 -0.27
N LEU A 64 6.68 -5.14 0.15
CA LEU A 64 7.09 -6.54 0.00
C LEU A 64 7.13 -6.97 -1.47
N ALA A 65 6.21 -6.49 -2.31
CA ALA A 65 6.25 -6.73 -3.76
C ALA A 65 7.52 -6.14 -4.40
N ALA A 66 7.90 -4.91 -4.01
CA ALA A 66 9.13 -4.27 -4.45
C ALA A 66 10.38 -5.03 -3.97
N ALA A 67 10.40 -5.52 -2.73
CA ALA A 67 11.51 -6.33 -2.24
C ALA A 67 11.64 -7.67 -3.00
N ALA A 68 10.51 -8.34 -3.26
CA ALA A 68 10.49 -9.60 -4.01
C ALA A 68 10.97 -9.44 -5.46
N SER A 69 10.62 -8.32 -6.13
CA SER A 69 11.09 -8.05 -7.49
C SER A 69 12.59 -7.79 -7.56
N VAL A 70 13.17 -7.07 -6.59
CA VAL A 70 14.62 -6.88 -6.48
C VAL A 70 15.34 -8.20 -6.27
N LEU A 71 14.81 -9.06 -5.39
CA LEU A 71 15.37 -10.40 -5.15
C LEU A 71 15.30 -11.27 -6.41
N SER A 72 14.20 -11.21 -7.17
CA SER A 72 14.08 -11.89 -8.47
C SER A 72 15.13 -11.39 -9.47
N ALA A 73 15.31 -10.08 -9.62
CA ALA A 73 16.29 -9.52 -10.55
C ALA A 73 17.73 -9.92 -10.19
N ARG A 74 18.06 -10.04 -8.89
CA ARG A 74 19.40 -10.43 -8.43
C ARG A 74 19.69 -11.93 -8.51
N ALA A 75 18.68 -12.79 -8.46
CA ALA A 75 18.88 -14.23 -8.44
C ALA A 75 19.56 -14.77 -9.72
N GLU A 76 19.18 -14.26 -10.90
CA GLU A 76 19.75 -14.62 -12.22
C GLU A 76 19.69 -13.37 -13.14
N PRO A 77 20.70 -12.51 -13.07
CA PRO A 77 20.71 -11.22 -13.78
C PRO A 77 20.90 -11.35 -15.30
N ARG A 78 21.22 -12.55 -15.81
CA ARG A 78 21.51 -12.80 -17.23
C ARG A 78 20.24 -13.03 -18.09
N GLU A 79 19.10 -13.28 -17.46
CA GLU A 79 17.80 -13.44 -18.12
C GLU A 79 17.15 -12.07 -18.37
N ALA A 80 17.41 -11.47 -19.55
CA ALA A 80 16.95 -10.12 -19.91
C ALA A 80 15.42 -9.95 -19.84
N ARG A 81 14.66 -11.01 -20.18
CA ARG A 81 13.20 -11.00 -20.06
C ARG A 81 12.77 -10.86 -18.61
N ARG A 82 13.43 -11.58 -17.69
CA ARG A 82 13.08 -11.56 -16.28
C ARG A 82 13.43 -10.26 -15.60
N THR A 83 14.63 -9.74 -15.85
CA THR A 83 15.05 -8.45 -15.30
C THR A 83 14.10 -7.34 -15.74
N THR A 84 13.68 -7.34 -17.01
CA THR A 84 12.67 -6.38 -17.51
C THR A 84 11.34 -6.51 -16.77
N THR A 85 10.79 -7.71 -16.62
CA THR A 85 9.54 -7.92 -15.87
C THR A 85 9.66 -7.53 -14.40
N ALA A 86 10.79 -7.85 -13.75
CA ALA A 86 11.04 -7.50 -12.36
C ALA A 86 11.16 -5.98 -12.19
N THR A 87 11.81 -5.27 -13.12
CA THR A 87 11.89 -3.81 -13.13
C THR A 87 10.52 -3.17 -13.31
N VAL A 88 9.69 -3.68 -14.21
CA VAL A 88 8.30 -3.18 -14.38
C VAL A 88 7.50 -3.36 -13.09
N ILE A 89 7.54 -4.55 -12.49
CA ILE A 89 6.86 -4.82 -11.21
C ILE A 89 7.39 -3.92 -10.10
N LEU A 90 8.71 -3.69 -10.04
CA LEU A 90 9.31 -2.78 -9.07
C LEU A 90 8.76 -1.36 -9.19
N VAL A 91 8.69 -0.81 -10.41
CA VAL A 91 8.17 0.55 -10.65
C VAL A 91 6.68 0.64 -10.27
N LEU A 92 5.88 -0.38 -10.62
CA LEU A 92 4.46 -0.44 -10.26
C LEU A 92 4.26 -0.59 -8.74
N ALA A 93 5.09 -1.39 -8.07
CA ALA A 93 5.04 -1.56 -6.63
C ALA A 93 5.42 -0.25 -5.91
N LEU A 94 6.49 0.44 -6.34
CA LEU A 94 6.91 1.71 -5.77
C LEU A 94 5.87 2.83 -5.96
N SER A 95 5.25 2.89 -7.14
CA SER A 95 4.14 3.84 -7.36
C SER A 95 2.93 3.51 -6.48
N SER A 96 2.64 2.23 -6.24
CA SER A 96 1.58 1.81 -5.30
C SER A 96 1.93 2.18 -3.85
N VAL A 97 3.18 2.00 -3.41
CA VAL A 97 3.66 2.48 -2.09
C VAL A 97 3.42 3.99 -1.98
N TRP A 98 3.81 4.75 -2.99
CA TRP A 98 3.64 6.21 -3.00
C TRP A 98 2.17 6.61 -2.90
N LEU A 99 1.29 5.99 -3.69
CA LEU A 99 -0.15 6.26 -3.66
C LEU A 99 -0.77 5.93 -2.29
N CYS A 100 -0.46 4.76 -1.72
CA CYS A 100 -0.92 4.39 -0.38
C CYS A 100 -0.47 5.38 0.69
N LEU A 101 0.75 5.93 0.55
CA LEU A 101 1.30 6.90 1.48
C LEU A 101 0.55 8.24 1.40
N VAL A 102 0.33 8.75 0.19
CA VAL A 102 -0.39 10.01 -0.03
C VAL A 102 -1.83 9.89 0.46
N LEU A 103 -2.56 8.86 0.03
CA LEU A 103 -3.95 8.64 0.43
C LEU A 103 -4.09 8.39 1.94
N GLY A 104 -3.15 7.63 2.52
CA GLY A 104 -3.14 7.36 3.95
C GLY A 104 -2.92 8.63 4.77
N ILE A 105 -1.93 9.46 4.43
CA ILE A 105 -1.67 10.72 5.11
C ILE A 105 -2.87 11.66 4.99
N ASP A 106 -3.40 11.82 3.79
CA ASP A 106 -4.56 12.69 3.53
C ASP A 106 -5.77 12.26 4.37
N SER A 107 -6.09 10.97 4.40
CA SER A 107 -7.19 10.44 5.21
C SER A 107 -7.03 10.65 6.71
N VAL A 108 -5.80 10.54 7.23
CA VAL A 108 -5.50 10.77 8.64
C VAL A 108 -5.58 12.25 8.97
N GLN A 109 -5.02 13.11 8.12
CA GLN A 109 -5.09 14.56 8.30
C GLN A 109 -6.53 15.06 8.28
N GLN A 110 -7.33 14.60 7.33
CA GLN A 110 -8.75 14.95 7.24
C GLN A 110 -9.53 14.49 8.48
N ALA A 111 -9.28 13.27 9.00
CA ALA A 111 -9.91 12.81 10.23
C ALA A 111 -9.49 13.62 11.47
N ILE A 112 -8.24 14.08 11.54
CA ILE A 112 -7.77 14.96 12.61
C ILE A 112 -8.48 16.32 12.51
N GLU A 113 -8.52 16.92 11.33
CA GLU A 113 -9.18 18.21 11.10
C GLU A 113 -10.66 18.17 11.49
N PHE A 114 -11.36 17.10 11.10
CA PHE A 114 -12.75 16.88 11.49
C PHE A 114 -12.91 16.62 12.99
N SER A 115 -11.97 15.93 13.64
CA SER A 115 -12.03 15.78 15.10
C SER A 115 -11.89 17.10 15.87
N GLU A 116 -11.25 18.10 15.27
CA GLU A 116 -11.04 19.42 15.88
C GLU A 116 -12.18 20.42 15.57
N HIS A 117 -12.81 20.30 14.40
CA HIS A 117 -13.74 21.31 13.88
C HIS A 117 -15.18 20.82 13.63
N ALA A 118 -15.43 19.51 13.66
CA ALA A 118 -16.79 18.99 13.50
C ALA A 118 -17.68 19.37 14.70
N PRO A 119 -19.00 19.53 14.49
CA PRO A 119 -19.94 19.80 15.57
C PRO A 119 -19.86 18.71 16.67
N MET A 120 -20.05 19.15 17.92
CA MET A 120 -20.06 18.26 19.10
C MET A 120 -21.27 17.36 19.15
#